data_AF-A0A1G6ZE90-F1
#
_entry.id   AF-A0A1G6ZE90-F1
#
_cell.length_a   1.000
_cell.length_b   1.000
_cell.length_c   1.000
_cell.angle_alpha   90.00
_cell.angle_beta   90.00
_cell.angle_gamma   90.00
#
_symmetry.space_group_name_H-M   'P 1'
#
loop_
_entity.id
_entity.type
_entity.pdbx_description
1 polymer ?
#
loop_
_entity_poly.entity_id
_entity_poly.type
_entity_poly.pdbx_seq_one_letter_code
_entity_poly.pdbx_strand_id
1 'polypeptide(L)'
;MPYEDGPGSKDRPCLVLSVRGRGRGGTALVAKITSKHHEERPGVIALPEGTVGDRQGRQSFLETDELREVRLAAFRRRVGTVDAALWERVRGLGAG
;
A
#
# COMPACT_ATOMS: atom_id res chain seq x y z
N MET A 1 4.70 -5.54 -3.31
CA MET A 1 4.07 -5.24 -4.61
C MET A 1 5.07 -5.42 -5.72
N PRO A 2 4.80 -6.25 -6.74
CA PRO A 2 5.62 -6.23 -7.95
C PRO A 2 5.49 -4.82 -8.56
N TYR A 3 6.64 -4.17 -8.75
CA TYR A 3 6.72 -2.84 -9.35
C TYR A 3 7.11 -3.02 -10.81
N GLU A 4 6.30 -2.54 -11.74
CA GLU A 4 6.74 -2.32 -13.11
C GLU A 4 7.34 -0.92 -13.16
N ASP A 5 8.67 -0.87 -13.03
CA ASP A 5 9.56 0.06 -13.75
C ASP A 5 11.00 -0.21 -13.28
N GLY A 6 11.71 -1.00 -14.07
CA GLY A 6 13.15 -1.25 -13.95
C GLY A 6 13.57 -2.53 -13.21
N PRO A 7 14.84 -2.95 -13.37
CA PRO A 7 15.36 -4.30 -13.07
C PRO A 7 15.46 -4.67 -11.57
N GLY A 8 14.72 -4.00 -10.69
CA GLY A 8 14.68 -4.28 -9.26
C GLY A 8 13.27 -4.52 -8.77
N SER A 9 12.83 -5.77 -8.76
CA SER A 9 11.66 -6.19 -7.97
C SER A 9 12.01 -6.04 -6.49
N LYS A 10 11.69 -4.88 -5.91
CA LYS A 10 11.80 -4.66 -4.47
C LYS A 10 10.49 -5.07 -3.82
N ASP A 11 10.56 -5.85 -2.74
CA ASP A 11 9.43 -6.10 -1.86
C ASP A 11 8.97 -4.79 -1.23
N ARG A 12 8.00 -4.15 -1.87
CA ARG A 12 7.38 -2.91 -1.36
C ARG A 12 6.12 -3.23 -0.55
N PRO A 13 5.97 -2.65 0.64
CA PRO A 13 4.73 -2.70 1.40
C PRO A 13 3.63 -1.91 0.68
N CYS A 14 2.39 -2.17 1.07
CA CYS A 14 1.19 -1.59 0.50
C CYS A 14 0.05 -1.66 1.52
N LEU A 15 -0.93 -0.77 1.40
CA LEU A 15 -2.17 -0.85 2.12
C LEU A 15 -3.20 -1.64 1.31
N VAL A 16 -3.82 -2.65 1.91
CA VAL A 16 -4.97 -3.34 1.32
C VAL A 16 -6.23 -2.52 1.60
N LEU A 17 -6.96 -2.16 0.54
CA LEU A 17 -8.18 -1.35 0.59
C LEU A 17 -9.43 -2.22 0.48
N SER A 18 -9.39 -3.24 -0.38
CA SER A 18 -10.48 -4.20 -0.51
C SER A 18 -9.96 -5.54 -1.02
N VAL A 19 -10.75 -6.59 -0.81
CA VAL A 19 -10.47 -7.95 -1.31
C VAL A 19 -11.68 -8.42 -2.11
N ARG A 20 -11.43 -8.97 -3.30
CA ARG A 20 -12.45 -9.53 -4.19
C ARG A 20 -12.13 -10.99 -4.51
N GLY A 21 -13.17 -11.78 -4.77
CA GLY A 21 -13.05 -13.21 -5.05
C GLY A 21 -12.72 -14.06 -3.81
N ARG A 22 -12.60 -15.38 -4.01
CA ARG A 22 -12.28 -16.37 -2.96
C ARG A 22 -11.19 -17.34 -3.43
N GLY A 23 -10.47 -17.93 -2.48
CA GLY A 23 -9.46 -18.96 -2.76
C GLY A 23 -8.29 -18.45 -3.60
N ARG A 24 -7.72 -19.33 -4.45
CA ARG A 24 -6.50 -19.04 -5.24
C ARG A 24 -6.68 -17.96 -6.32
N GLY A 25 -7.92 -17.60 -6.65
CA GLY A 25 -8.24 -16.56 -7.65
C GLY A 25 -8.52 -15.19 -7.04
N GLY A 26 -8.48 -15.02 -5.71
CA GLY A 26 -8.78 -13.75 -5.08
C GLY A 26 -7.74 -12.67 -5.39
N THR A 27 -8.21 -11.43 -5.47
CA THR A 27 -7.38 -10.24 -5.67
C THR A 27 -7.65 -9.21 -4.57
N ALA A 28 -6.69 -8.31 -4.37
CA ALA A 28 -6.80 -7.19 -3.48
C ALA A 28 -6.53 -5.89 -4.24
N LEU A 29 -7.37 -4.89 -4.00
CA LEU A 29 -7.07 -3.51 -4.38
C LEU A 29 -6.14 -2.91 -3.35
N VAL A 30 -5.04 -2.32 -3.80
CA VAL A 30 -4.00 -1.79 -2.91
C VAL A 30 -3.55 -0.39 -3.29
N ALA A 31 -3.10 0.35 -2.29
CA ALA A 31 -2.33 1.59 -2.44
C ALA A 31 -0.86 1.34 -2.06
N LYS A 32 0.08 1.93 -2.81
CA LYS A 32 1.52 1.70 -2.62
C LYS A 32 2.04 2.46 -1.40
N ILE A 33 2.99 1.84 -0.68
CA ILE A 33 3.75 2.52 0.37
C ILE A 33 5.21 2.69 -0.11
N THR A 34 5.73 3.91 0.05
CA THR A 34 7.09 4.27 -0.35
C THR A 34 7.81 5.00 0.78
N SER A 35 9.13 4.87 0.87
CA SER A 35 9.97 5.73 1.72
C SER A 35 10.58 6.90 0.94
N LYS A 36 10.25 7.04 -0.35
CA LYS A 36 10.66 8.18 -1.16
C LYS A 36 9.61 9.28 -1.03
N HIS A 37 10.02 10.44 -0.56
CA HIS A 37 9.14 11.60 -0.46
C HIS A 37 8.84 12.14 -1.87
N HIS A 38 7.57 12.47 -2.12
CA HIS A 38 7.09 13.05 -3.37
C HIS A 38 6.18 14.24 -3.03
N GLU A 39 6.76 15.35 -2.57
CA GLU A 39 6.02 16.57 -2.14
C GLU A 39 5.10 17.15 -3.21
N GLU A 40 5.43 16.91 -4.48
CA GLU A 40 4.73 17.52 -5.62
C GLU A 40 3.56 16.68 -6.13
N ARG A 41 3.36 15.45 -5.64
CA ARG A 41 2.28 14.59 -6.12
C ARG A 41 1.02 14.77 -5.27
N PRO A 42 -0.14 15.06 -5.88
CA PRO A 42 -1.41 14.87 -5.19
C PRO A 42 -1.53 13.42 -4.70
N GLY A 43 -2.34 13.20 -3.66
CA GLY A 43 -2.59 11.86 -3.14
C GLY A 43 -1.43 11.23 -2.36
N VAL A 44 -0.54 12.01 -1.76
CA VAL A 44 0.51 11.50 -0.86
C VAL A 44 0.15 11.76 0.59
N ILE A 45 0.08 10.70 1.40
CA ILE A 45 -0.21 10.77 2.83
C ILE A 45 0.99 10.27 3.62
N ALA A 46 1.56 11.14 4.48
CA ALA A 46 2.57 10.71 5.45
C ALA A 46 1.98 9.69 6.44
N LEU A 47 2.67 8.56 6.61
CA LEU A 47 2.26 7.53 7.55
C LEU A 47 2.87 7.80 8.93
N PRO A 48 2.12 7.54 10.02
CA PRO A 48 2.68 7.52 11.36
C PRO A 48 3.87 6.56 11.45
N GLU A 49 4.86 6.91 12.28
CA GLU A 49 5.97 6.02 12.61
C GLU A 49 5.48 4.65 13.07
N GLY A 50 6.19 3.59 12.70
CA GLY A 50 5.83 2.22 13.07
C GLY A 50 4.72 1.57 12.22
N THR A 51 3.99 2.31 11.38
CA THR A 51 2.91 1.75 10.52
C THR A 51 3.34 0.54 9.68
N VAL A 52 4.59 0.59 9.19
CA VAL A 52 5.14 -0.40 8.23
C VAL A 52 6.22 -1.28 8.88
N GLY A 53 6.61 -0.99 10.12
CA GLY A 53 7.72 -1.66 10.81
C GLY A 53 9.08 -1.53 10.10
N ASP A 54 9.36 -0.38 9.46
CA ASP A 54 10.68 -0.14 8.85
C ASP A 54 11.75 -0.10 9.94
N ARG A 55 12.69 -1.06 9.91
CA ARG A 55 13.76 -1.19 10.92
C ARG A 55 14.69 0.03 10.98
N GLN A 56 14.72 0.84 9.93
CA GLN A 56 15.53 2.05 9.84
C GLN A 56 14.77 3.31 10.28
N GLY A 57 13.49 3.18 10.67
CA GLY A 57 12.68 4.31 11.14
C GLY A 57 12.41 5.37 10.07
N ARG A 58 12.52 5.05 8.78
CA ARG A 58 12.31 6.06 7.73
C ARG A 58 10.82 6.40 7.64
N GLN A 59 10.54 7.68 7.46
CA GLN A 59 9.20 8.14 7.13
C GLN A 59 8.72 7.44 5.86
N SER A 60 7.49 6.94 5.92
CA SER A 60 6.84 6.26 4.82
C SER A 60 5.60 7.03 4.40
N PHE A 61 5.25 6.90 3.15
CA PHE A 61 4.17 7.63 2.50
C PHE A 61 3.26 6.64 1.77
N LEU A 62 1.96 6.87 1.88
CA LEU A 62 0.94 6.18 1.11
C LEU A 62 0.63 6.98 -0.15
N GLU A 63 0.70 6.32 -1.32
CA GLU A 63 0.33 6.89 -2.61
C GLU A 63 -1.10 6.45 -2.96
N THR A 64 -2.07 7.37 -2.95
CA THR A 64 -3.51 7.06 -3.11
C THR A 64 -4.03 7.18 -4.54
N ASP A 65 -3.29 7.86 -5.42
CA ASP A 65 -3.75 8.15 -6.78
C ASP A 65 -3.46 7.00 -7.77
N GLU A 66 -2.54 6.09 -7.41
CA GLU A 66 -2.21 4.91 -8.21
C GLU A 66 -2.56 3.63 -7.45
N LEU A 67 -3.83 3.21 -7.58
CA LEU A 67 -4.28 1.94 -7.05
C LEU A 67 -3.91 0.78 -7.96
N ARG A 68 -3.62 -0.39 -7.38
CA ARG A 68 -3.26 -1.59 -8.13
C ARG A 68 -4.07 -2.79 -7.65
N GLU A 69 -4.50 -3.63 -8.58
CA GLU A 69 -5.06 -4.94 -8.26
C GLU A 69 -3.95 -5.99 -8.22
N VAL A 70 -3.87 -6.74 -7.13
CA VAL A 70 -2.82 -7.75 -6.93
C VAL A 70 -3.42 -9.05 -6.40
N ARG A 71 -2.95 -10.18 -6.94
CA ARG A 71 -3.36 -11.51 -6.48
C ARG A 71 -3.04 -11.70 -5.00
N LEU A 72 -3.97 -12.28 -4.25
CA LEU A 72 -3.76 -12.57 -2.82
C LEU A 72 -2.55 -13.48 -2.57
N ALA A 73 -2.25 -14.37 -3.51
CA ALA A 73 -1.07 -15.25 -3.45
C ALA A 73 0.28 -14.50 -3.60
N ALA A 74 0.29 -13.23 -4.01
CA ALA A 74 1.51 -12.44 -4.17
C ALA A 74 1.97 -11.75 -2.87
N PHE A 75 1.13 -11.73 -1.83
CA PHE A 75 1.50 -11.16 -0.53
C PHE A 75 2.40 -12.13 0.23
N ARG A 76 3.58 -11.66 0.62
CA ARG A 76 4.55 -12.48 1.38
C ARG A 76 4.26 -12.53 2.88
N ARG A 77 3.91 -11.37 3.46
CA ARG A 77 3.60 -11.23 4.89
C ARG A 77 2.78 -9.98 5.17
N ARG A 78 2.09 -9.97 6.31
CA ARG A 78 1.49 -8.76 6.91
C ARG A 78 2.55 -8.08 7.79
N VAL A 79 2.65 -6.75 7.69
CA VAL A 79 3.64 -5.96 8.46
C VAL A 79 3.01 -5.05 9.51
N GLY A 80 1.69 -4.82 9.45
CA GLY A 80 0.99 -3.95 10.40
C GLY A 80 -0.47 -3.70 10.02
N THR A 81 -1.04 -2.67 10.66
CA THR A 81 -2.35 -2.09 10.38
C THR A 81 -2.22 -0.57 10.40
N VAL A 82 -3.04 0.11 9.61
CA VAL A 82 -3.26 1.55 9.75
C VAL A 82 -4.22 1.82 10.89
N ASP A 83 -4.11 3.01 11.50
CA ASP A 83 -5.08 3.47 12.49
C ASP A 83 -6.45 3.79 11.86
N ALA A 84 -7.46 3.96 12.72
CA ALA A 84 -8.84 4.20 12.27
C ALA A 84 -9.00 5.54 11.53
N ALA A 85 -8.26 6.58 11.91
CA ALA A 85 -8.37 7.90 11.28
C ALA A 85 -7.82 7.89 9.85
N LEU A 86 -6.67 7.23 9.65
CA LEU A 86 -6.12 6.99 8.33
C LEU A 86 -7.04 6.08 7.51
N TRP A 87 -7.61 5.04 8.12
CA TRP A 87 -8.55 4.16 7.43
C TRP A 87 -9.79 4.89 6.92
N GLU A 88 -10.43 5.72 7.74
CA GLU A 88 -11.62 6.50 7.33
C GLU A 88 -11.33 7.42 6.14
N ARG A 89 -10.09 7.94 6.01
CA ARG A 89 -9.69 8.76 4.87
C ARG A 89 -9.57 7.99 3.55
N VAL A 90 -9.25 6.69 3.61
CA VAL A 90 -8.83 5.91 2.42
C VAL A 90 -9.77 4.77 2.05
N ARG A 91 -10.66 4.35 2.94
CA ARG A 91 -11.59 3.22 2.73
C ARG A 91 -12.55 3.38 1.54
N GLY A 92 -12.76 4.61 1.07
CA GLY A 92 -13.60 4.91 -0.09
C GLY A 92 -12.87 4.88 -1.44
N LEU A 93 -11.54 4.72 -1.44
CA LEU A 93 -10.75 4.72 -2.67
C LEU A 93 -11.07 3.50 -3.56
N GLY A 94 -11.28 3.75 -4.86
CA GLY A 94 -11.60 2.70 -5.84
C GLY A 94 -13.00 2.11 -5.72
N ALA A 95 -13.92 2.82 -5.06
CA ALA A 95 -15.36 2.49 -4.99
C ALA A 95 -16.19 3.16 -6.11
N GLY A 96 -15.54 3.72 -7.14
CA GLY A 96 -16.16 4.34 -8.31
C GLY A 96 -16.13 3.47 -9.55
#